data_AF-A0A060Z9Y7-F1
#
_entry.id   AF-A0A060Z9Y7-F1
#
_cell.length_a   1.000
_cell.length_b   1.000
_cell.length_c   1.000
_cell.angle_alpha   90.00
_cell.angle_beta   90.00
_cell.angle_gamma   90.00
#
_symmetry.space_group_name_H-M   'P 1'
#
loop_
_entity.id
_entity.type
_entity.pdbx_description
1 polymer ?
#
loop_
_entity_poly.entity_id
_entity_poly.type
_entity_poly.pdbx_seq_one_letter_code
_entity_poly.pdbx_strand_id
1 'polypeptide(L)'
;MAGHGLSSHRPPGVFYSFPAYVADIRRVIGALQWKRFSIIGHSMGGNVAGIFSALYPEMVDSVVLLDSYGFLPTDTKELHTVIRQGFEGMIEFEKKKDEKKEKVYTYENALMRLLAANPSLSEQSAHILLERGLAQVEGGVVFTRDFRINLKNVVRVSLEQSLELQSRIQARVLVVLAEEGFEKMFSEPQQKTFTSTLLQGYKDQSGMVVNVPGDHHVHLNTPETVAQLITDFLQKEAPSHSTAEDTQAAKL
;
A
#
# COMPACT_ATOMS: atom_id res chain seq x y z
N MET A 1 0.91 -7.07 6.12
CA MET A 1 -0.37 -7.40 5.45
C MET A 1 -0.43 -8.89 5.24
N ALA A 2 -1.62 -9.49 5.06
CA ALA A 2 -1.74 -10.93 4.79
C ALA A 2 -0.80 -11.37 3.65
N GLY A 3 -0.22 -12.57 3.77
CA GLY A 3 0.75 -13.08 2.79
C GLY A 3 2.12 -12.40 2.77
N HIS A 4 2.42 -11.51 3.72
CA HIS A 4 3.71 -10.82 3.84
C HIS A 4 4.30 -10.98 5.24
N GLY A 5 5.63 -11.07 5.30
CA GLY A 5 6.36 -11.21 6.56
C GLY A 5 5.85 -12.39 7.38
N LEU A 6 5.48 -12.15 8.64
CA LEU A 6 4.96 -13.18 9.54
C LEU A 6 3.43 -13.28 9.56
N SER A 7 2.72 -12.53 8.72
CA SER A 7 1.25 -12.65 8.62
C SER A 7 0.88 -13.90 7.86
N SER A 8 -0.19 -14.58 8.29
CA SER A 8 -0.70 -15.77 7.63
C SER A 8 -1.02 -15.50 6.15
N HIS A 9 -0.83 -16.54 5.33
CA HIS A 9 -1.27 -16.54 3.95
C HIS A 9 -2.80 -16.62 3.92
N ARG A 10 -3.42 -16.10 2.85
CA ARG A 10 -4.85 -16.30 2.60
C ARG A 10 -5.14 -17.79 2.33
N PRO A 11 -6.36 -18.30 2.59
CA PRO A 11 -6.72 -19.66 2.20
C PRO A 11 -6.57 -19.91 0.68
N PRO A 12 -6.47 -21.17 0.23
CA PRO A 12 -6.52 -21.51 -1.20
C PRO A 12 -7.76 -20.91 -1.90
N GLY A 13 -7.64 -20.55 -3.18
CA GLY A 13 -8.72 -19.91 -3.95
C GLY A 13 -8.98 -18.42 -3.65
N VAL A 14 -8.43 -17.88 -2.55
CA VAL A 14 -8.64 -16.47 -2.18
C VAL A 14 -7.60 -15.56 -2.84
N PHE A 15 -8.08 -14.56 -3.58
CA PHE A 15 -7.25 -13.53 -4.21
C PHE A 15 -6.74 -12.51 -3.19
N TYR A 16 -5.53 -12.00 -3.43
CA TYR A 16 -5.03 -10.80 -2.76
C TYR A 16 -5.52 -9.56 -3.52
N SER A 17 -6.30 -8.71 -2.87
CA SER A 17 -6.88 -7.51 -3.46
C SER A 17 -6.84 -6.34 -2.48
N PHE A 18 -6.84 -5.11 -3.02
CA PHE A 18 -6.87 -3.90 -2.21
C PHE A 18 -8.05 -3.87 -1.22
N PRO A 19 -9.31 -4.17 -1.61
CA PRO A 19 -10.42 -4.20 -0.66
C PRO A 19 -10.22 -5.22 0.47
N ALA A 20 -9.60 -6.37 0.17
CA ALA A 20 -9.31 -7.38 1.19
C ALA A 20 -8.29 -6.86 2.22
N TYR A 21 -7.26 -6.13 1.79
CA TYR A 21 -6.31 -5.49 2.71
C TYR A 21 -6.95 -4.36 3.54
N VAL A 22 -7.82 -3.55 2.95
CA VAL A 22 -8.58 -2.52 3.68
C VAL A 22 -9.44 -3.17 4.78
N ALA A 23 -10.10 -4.28 4.45
CA ALA A 23 -10.89 -5.03 5.42
C ALA A 23 -10.01 -5.67 6.52
N ASP A 24 -8.77 -6.06 6.23
CA ASP A 24 -7.83 -6.51 7.26
C ASP A 24 -7.46 -5.36 8.21
N ILE A 25 -7.17 -4.17 7.69
CA ILE A 25 -6.90 -2.99 8.53
C ILE A 25 -8.10 -2.73 9.44
N ARG A 26 -9.32 -2.74 8.90
CA ARG A 26 -10.54 -2.52 9.71
C ARG A 26 -10.67 -3.52 10.87
N ARG A 27 -10.26 -4.78 10.66
CA ARG A 27 -10.22 -5.80 11.72
C ARG A 27 -9.13 -5.53 12.76
N VAL A 28 -7.92 -5.14 12.32
CA VAL A 28 -6.83 -4.75 13.24
C VAL A 28 -7.25 -3.58 14.11
N ILE A 29 -7.79 -2.52 13.52
CA ILE A 29 -8.28 -1.34 14.23
C ILE A 29 -9.39 -1.70 15.23
N GLY A 30 -10.31 -2.60 14.84
CA GLY A 30 -11.33 -3.14 15.75
C GLY A 30 -10.74 -3.91 16.94
N ALA A 31 -9.73 -4.76 16.69
CA ALA A 31 -9.05 -5.52 17.73
C ALA A 31 -8.23 -4.64 18.69
N LEU A 32 -7.62 -3.57 18.17
CA LEU A 32 -6.91 -2.56 18.98
C LEU A 32 -7.84 -1.56 19.67
N GLN A 33 -9.15 -1.60 19.35
CA GLN A 33 -10.17 -0.69 19.86
C GLN A 33 -9.88 0.79 19.58
N TRP A 34 -9.18 1.09 18.48
CA TRP A 34 -8.90 2.47 18.09
C TRP A 34 -10.13 3.10 17.44
N LYS A 35 -10.55 4.25 17.99
CA LYS A 35 -11.67 5.02 17.44
C LYS A 35 -11.22 5.96 16.33
N ARG A 36 -10.08 6.63 16.53
CA ARG A 36 -9.42 7.53 15.59
C ARG A 36 -7.93 7.25 15.59
N PHE A 37 -7.29 7.37 14.43
CA PHE A 37 -5.86 7.14 14.28
C PHE A 37 -5.30 7.85 13.04
N SER A 38 -3.99 7.98 12.98
CA SER A 38 -3.28 8.38 11.75
C SER A 38 -2.70 7.16 11.05
N ILE A 39 -2.66 7.18 9.73
CA ILE A 39 -2.15 6.07 8.90
C ILE A 39 -1.04 6.55 7.97
N ILE A 40 0.06 5.80 7.96
CA ILE A 40 1.18 6.00 7.03
C ILE A 40 1.24 4.79 6.11
N GLY A 41 1.25 5.02 4.81
CA GLY A 41 1.29 3.97 3.80
C GLY A 41 2.35 4.24 2.74
N HIS A 42 3.24 3.27 2.53
CA HIS A 42 4.22 3.28 1.44
C HIS A 42 3.73 2.47 0.24
N SER A 43 3.91 2.97 -0.98
CA SER A 43 3.66 2.24 -2.23
C SER A 43 2.27 1.55 -2.26
N MET A 44 2.21 0.21 -2.31
CA MET A 44 0.98 -0.57 -2.18
C MET A 44 0.21 -0.26 -0.89
N GLY A 45 0.91 -0.14 0.24
CA GLY A 45 0.33 0.26 1.52
C GLY A 45 -0.24 1.68 1.49
N GLY A 46 0.35 2.59 0.69
CA GLY A 46 -0.21 3.91 0.43
C GLY A 46 -1.56 3.83 -0.27
N ASN A 47 -1.69 2.97 -1.28
CA ASN A 47 -2.99 2.73 -1.94
C ASN A 47 -4.04 2.17 -0.97
N VAL A 48 -3.66 1.21 -0.12
CA VAL A 48 -4.56 0.68 0.91
C VAL A 48 -4.96 1.77 1.91
N ALA A 49 -4.02 2.63 2.32
CA ALA A 49 -4.26 3.73 3.25
C ALA A 49 -5.19 4.79 2.67
N GLY A 50 -5.02 5.17 1.40
CA GLY A 50 -5.92 6.09 0.70
C GLY A 50 -7.34 5.54 0.62
N ILE A 51 -7.50 4.29 0.18
CA ILE A 51 -8.82 3.64 0.12
C ILE A 51 -9.46 3.52 1.52
N PHE A 52 -8.69 3.14 2.54
CA PHE A 52 -9.23 3.07 3.90
C PHE A 52 -9.72 4.44 4.38
N SER A 53 -8.93 5.49 4.18
CA SER A 53 -9.24 6.87 4.60
C SER A 53 -10.46 7.43 3.88
N ALA A 54 -10.73 6.98 2.65
CA ALA A 54 -11.92 7.34 1.89
C ALA A 54 -13.19 6.61 2.39
N LEU A 55 -13.05 5.34 2.78
CA LEU A 55 -14.18 4.49 3.19
C LEU A 55 -14.59 4.67 4.66
N TYR A 56 -13.65 5.06 5.52
CA TYR A 56 -13.85 5.28 6.95
C TYR A 56 -13.29 6.65 7.38
N PRO A 57 -13.75 7.75 6.76
CA PRO A 57 -13.20 9.09 7.02
C PRO A 57 -13.32 9.52 8.47
N GLU A 58 -14.33 9.02 9.20
CA GLU A 58 -14.55 9.29 10.62
C GLU A 58 -13.47 8.68 11.54
N MET A 59 -12.69 7.72 11.04
CA MET A 59 -11.68 7.00 11.80
C MET A 59 -10.26 7.53 11.59
N VAL A 60 -10.02 8.36 10.57
CA VAL A 60 -8.66 8.75 10.16
C VAL A 60 -8.41 10.23 10.40
N ASP A 61 -7.46 10.55 11.28
CA ASP A 61 -7.04 11.91 11.58
C ASP A 61 -6.12 12.48 10.50
N SER A 62 -5.16 11.68 10.06
CA SER A 62 -4.16 12.04 9.07
C SER A 62 -3.74 10.83 8.26
N VAL A 63 -3.52 11.03 6.97
CA VAL A 63 -2.95 10.03 6.06
C VAL A 63 -1.67 10.56 5.42
N VAL A 64 -0.60 9.78 5.57
CA VAL A 64 0.70 10.05 4.94
C VAL A 64 0.94 9.00 3.87
N LEU A 65 1.07 9.44 2.63
CA LEU A 65 1.32 8.63 1.45
C LEU A 65 2.78 8.77 1.06
N LEU A 66 3.56 7.71 1.28
CA LEU A 66 4.99 7.68 0.96
C LEU A 66 5.18 7.04 -0.40
N ASP A 67 5.63 7.85 -1.34
CA ASP A 67 5.87 7.53 -2.74
C ASP A 67 4.71 6.72 -3.37
N SER A 68 3.51 7.25 -3.16
CA SER A 68 2.23 6.65 -3.52
C SER A 68 1.18 7.74 -3.70
N TYR A 69 0.17 7.47 -4.51
CA TYR A 69 -0.91 8.42 -4.82
C TYR A 69 -2.21 8.08 -4.08
N GLY A 70 -2.20 7.09 -3.18
CA GLY A 70 -3.37 6.66 -2.40
C GLY A 70 -4.41 5.87 -3.21
N PHE A 71 -4.34 5.95 -4.54
CA PHE A 71 -5.13 5.17 -5.48
C PHE A 71 -4.28 4.80 -6.69
N LEU A 72 -4.59 3.65 -7.30
CA LEU A 72 -3.93 3.19 -8.53
C LEU A 72 -4.97 2.87 -9.61
N PRO A 73 -5.45 3.91 -10.33
CA PRO A 73 -6.41 3.74 -11.41
C PRO A 73 -5.90 2.81 -12.52
N THR A 74 -6.84 2.24 -13.24
CA THR A 74 -6.57 1.45 -14.45
C THR A 74 -7.27 2.10 -15.62
N ASP A 75 -6.62 2.13 -16.78
CA ASP A 75 -7.34 2.45 -18.00
C ASP A 75 -8.47 1.43 -18.20
N THR A 76 -9.67 1.95 -18.39
CA THR A 76 -10.86 1.16 -18.68
C THR A 76 -10.68 0.21 -19.86
N LYS A 77 -9.86 0.59 -20.86
CA LYS A 77 -9.52 -0.27 -22.01
C LYS A 77 -8.72 -1.51 -21.60
N GLU A 78 -7.87 -1.39 -20.59
CA GLU A 78 -7.01 -2.46 -20.09
C GLU A 78 -7.68 -3.35 -19.03
N LEU A 79 -8.86 -2.97 -18.51
CA LEU A 79 -9.54 -3.71 -17.45
C LEU A 79 -9.73 -5.18 -17.80
N HIS A 80 -10.24 -5.46 -19.00
CA HIS A 80 -10.50 -6.83 -19.44
C HIS A 80 -9.22 -7.68 -19.46
N THR A 81 -8.13 -7.13 -19.99
CA THR A 81 -6.81 -7.80 -20.07
C THR A 81 -6.26 -8.09 -18.69
N VAL A 82 -6.21 -7.09 -17.80
CA VAL A 82 -5.61 -7.21 -16.47
C VAL A 82 -6.39 -8.20 -15.60
N ILE A 83 -7.72 -8.14 -15.63
CA ILE A 83 -8.58 -9.03 -14.84
C ILE A 83 -8.41 -10.48 -15.34
N ARG A 84 -8.45 -10.69 -16.67
CA ARG A 84 -8.23 -12.02 -17.25
C ARG A 84 -6.87 -12.57 -16.87
N GLN A 85 -5.79 -11.79 -16.97
CA GLN A 85 -4.46 -12.20 -16.56
C GLN A 85 -4.39 -12.61 -15.08
N GLY A 86 -5.12 -11.92 -14.20
CA GLY A 86 -5.21 -12.27 -12.78
C GLY A 86 -5.90 -13.61 -12.56
N PHE A 87 -7.01 -13.87 -13.24
CA PHE A 87 -7.71 -15.15 -13.17
C PHE A 87 -6.88 -16.30 -13.73
N GLU A 88 -6.35 -16.16 -14.95
CA GLU A 88 -5.50 -17.19 -15.57
C GLU A 88 -4.25 -17.47 -14.73
N GLY A 89 -3.63 -16.42 -14.16
CA GLY A 89 -2.48 -16.55 -13.28
C GLY A 89 -2.77 -17.33 -12.01
N MET A 90 -3.96 -17.15 -11.42
CA MET A 90 -4.40 -17.93 -10.25
C MET A 90 -4.68 -19.38 -10.62
N ILE A 91 -5.43 -19.62 -11.72
CA ILE A 91 -5.75 -20.98 -12.20
C ILE A 91 -4.46 -21.77 -12.51
N GLU A 92 -3.51 -21.15 -13.20
CA GLU A 92 -2.22 -21.79 -13.51
C GLU A 92 -1.35 -22.01 -12.26
N PHE A 93 -1.42 -21.11 -11.28
CA PHE A 93 -0.76 -21.32 -9.99
C PHE A 93 -1.34 -22.54 -9.25
N GLU A 94 -2.66 -22.68 -9.22
CA GLU A 94 -3.36 -23.77 -8.54
C GLU A 94 -3.05 -25.13 -9.17
N LYS A 95 -3.03 -25.22 -10.51
CA LYS A 95 -2.66 -26.46 -11.21
C LYS A 95 -1.26 -26.98 -10.86
N LYS A 96 -0.32 -26.05 -10.64
CA LYS A 96 1.11 -26.37 -10.41
C LYS A 96 1.47 -26.40 -8.94
N LYS A 97 0.50 -26.24 -8.03
CA LYS A 97 0.78 -26.08 -6.60
C LYS A 97 1.45 -27.33 -6.03
N ASP A 98 0.95 -28.51 -6.39
CA ASP A 98 1.45 -29.79 -5.86
C ASP A 98 2.79 -30.21 -6.50
N GLU A 99 3.18 -29.57 -7.61
CA GLU A 99 4.44 -29.84 -8.32
C GLU A 99 5.60 -28.97 -7.80
N LYS A 100 5.31 -27.85 -7.12
CA LYS A 100 6.33 -26.90 -6.68
C LYS A 100 6.86 -27.24 -5.29
N LYS A 101 8.07 -27.80 -5.25
CA LYS A 101 8.87 -27.82 -4.01
C LYS A 101 9.26 -26.40 -3.61
N GLU A 102 9.15 -26.11 -2.32
CA GLU A 102 9.63 -24.85 -1.75
C GLU A 102 11.13 -24.73 -1.99
N LYS A 103 11.57 -23.59 -2.52
CA LYS A 103 12.98 -23.35 -2.82
C LYS A 103 13.67 -22.84 -1.57
N VAL A 104 14.63 -23.62 -1.07
CA VAL A 104 15.55 -23.21 0.00
C VAL A 104 16.74 -22.48 -0.61
N TYR A 105 17.11 -21.36 -0.02
CA TYR A 105 18.22 -20.50 -0.46
C TYR A 105 19.26 -20.40 0.65
N THR A 106 20.49 -20.01 0.31
CA THR A 106 21.37 -19.38 1.29
C THR A 106 20.90 -17.95 1.55
N TYR A 107 21.32 -17.34 2.65
CA TYR A 107 20.96 -15.95 2.96
C TYR A 107 21.44 -14.99 1.86
N GLU A 108 22.68 -15.19 1.37
CA GLU A 108 23.30 -14.36 0.33
C GLU A 108 22.53 -14.46 -0.99
N ASN A 109 22.09 -15.66 -1.36
CA ASN A 109 21.27 -15.87 -2.56
C ASN A 109 19.88 -15.24 -2.43
N ALA A 110 19.29 -15.26 -1.23
CA ALA A 110 18.04 -14.56 -0.97
C ALA A 110 18.23 -13.03 -1.05
N LEU A 111 19.32 -12.50 -0.51
CA LEU A 111 19.71 -11.09 -0.59
C LEU A 111 19.91 -10.62 -2.04
N MET A 112 20.74 -11.32 -2.81
CA MET A 112 20.94 -11.02 -4.23
C MET A 112 19.63 -11.06 -5.00
N ARG A 113 18.75 -12.01 -4.71
CA ARG A 113 17.42 -12.10 -5.34
C ARG A 113 16.53 -10.91 -4.98
N LEU A 114 16.56 -10.44 -3.74
CA LEU A 114 15.79 -9.28 -3.31
C LEU A 114 16.27 -8.00 -3.98
N LEU A 115 17.58 -7.77 -4.00
CA LEU A 115 18.22 -6.60 -4.62
C LEU A 115 18.00 -6.58 -6.14
N ALA A 116 18.15 -7.73 -6.82
CA ALA A 116 17.90 -7.82 -8.25
C ALA A 116 16.44 -7.50 -8.63
N ALA A 117 15.49 -7.85 -7.77
CA ALA A 117 14.07 -7.55 -7.98
C ALA A 117 13.70 -6.10 -7.62
N ASN A 118 14.54 -5.40 -6.85
CA ASN A 118 14.27 -4.05 -6.35
C ASN A 118 15.55 -3.21 -6.45
N PRO A 119 15.93 -2.75 -7.65
CA PRO A 119 17.21 -2.08 -7.87
C PRO A 119 17.43 -0.79 -7.07
N SER A 120 16.36 -0.18 -6.55
CA SER A 120 16.47 0.99 -5.69
C SER A 120 16.79 0.68 -4.23
N LEU A 121 16.62 -0.56 -3.75
CA LEU A 121 16.97 -0.88 -2.37
C LEU A 121 18.48 -0.84 -2.16
N SER A 122 18.92 -0.19 -1.08
CA SER A 122 20.29 -0.37 -0.60
C SER A 122 20.45 -1.78 0.00
N GLU A 123 21.70 -2.25 0.05
CA GLU A 123 22.02 -3.53 0.70
C GLU A 123 21.58 -3.54 2.17
N GLN A 124 21.85 -2.46 2.91
CA GLN A 124 21.42 -2.30 4.31
C GLN A 124 19.90 -2.42 4.46
N SER A 125 19.14 -1.73 3.62
CA SER A 125 17.67 -1.80 3.60
C SER A 125 17.17 -3.20 3.27
N ALA A 126 17.83 -3.89 2.34
CA ALA A 126 17.51 -5.26 2.00
C ALA A 126 17.74 -6.22 3.18
N HIS A 127 18.81 -6.04 3.97
CA HIS A 127 19.00 -6.80 5.21
C HIS A 127 17.83 -6.60 6.18
N ILE A 128 17.42 -5.35 6.43
CA ILE A 128 16.28 -5.04 7.32
C ILE A 128 15.00 -5.75 6.86
N LEU A 129 14.72 -5.74 5.55
CA LEU A 129 13.55 -6.43 5.01
C LEU A 129 13.63 -7.94 5.16
N LEU A 130 14.82 -8.53 5.01
CA LEU A 130 15.01 -9.98 5.10
C LEU A 130 14.89 -10.51 6.54
N GLU A 131 15.16 -9.70 7.56
CA GLU A 131 14.93 -10.08 8.98
C GLU A 131 13.48 -10.53 9.22
N ARG A 132 12.52 -9.93 8.51
CA ARG A 132 11.09 -10.31 8.59
C ARG A 132 10.58 -11.02 7.35
N GLY A 133 11.34 -11.01 6.26
CA GLY A 133 10.99 -11.59 4.96
C GLY A 133 11.44 -13.03 4.74
N LEU A 134 12.29 -13.56 5.65
CA LEU A 134 12.81 -14.91 5.60
C LEU A 134 12.43 -15.73 6.84
N ALA A 135 12.34 -17.04 6.66
CA ALA A 135 12.28 -18.01 7.74
C ALA A 135 13.44 -19.00 7.58
N GLN A 136 14.06 -19.36 8.72
CA GLN A 136 15.09 -20.40 8.76
C GLN A 136 14.46 -21.78 8.63
N VAL A 137 15.05 -22.62 7.80
CA VAL A 137 14.66 -24.03 7.57
C VAL A 137 15.91 -24.91 7.50
N GLU A 138 15.74 -26.22 7.45
CA GLU A 138 16.86 -27.13 7.21
C GLU A 138 17.54 -26.79 5.87
N GLY A 139 18.85 -26.56 5.91
CA GLY A 139 19.66 -26.26 4.73
C GLY A 139 19.65 -24.80 4.27
N GLY A 140 18.97 -23.88 4.96
CA GLY A 140 19.04 -22.44 4.64
C GLY A 140 17.78 -21.65 5.01
N VAL A 141 17.33 -20.79 4.10
CA VAL A 141 16.21 -19.87 4.30
C VAL A 141 15.17 -19.97 3.18
N VAL A 142 13.92 -19.69 3.53
CA VAL A 142 12.81 -19.55 2.57
C VAL A 142 12.16 -18.18 2.72
N PHE A 143 11.63 -17.63 1.63
CA PHE A 143 10.85 -16.40 1.70
C PHE A 143 9.48 -16.68 2.33
N THR A 144 9.12 -15.92 3.36
CA THR A 144 7.85 -16.10 4.09
C THR A 144 6.63 -15.58 3.33
N ARG A 145 6.86 -14.76 2.30
CA ARG A 145 5.79 -14.17 1.49
C ARG A 145 5.08 -15.21 0.63
N ASP A 146 3.78 -15.08 0.51
CA ASP A 146 2.97 -15.92 -0.38
C ASP A 146 3.26 -15.54 -1.84
N PHE A 147 3.54 -16.52 -2.70
CA PHE A 147 3.78 -16.27 -4.12
C PHE A 147 2.61 -15.54 -4.81
N ARG A 148 1.36 -15.81 -4.38
CA ARG A 148 0.14 -15.27 -5.00
C ARG A 148 0.02 -13.75 -4.91
N ILE A 149 0.76 -13.10 -4.00
CA ILE A 149 0.80 -11.62 -3.93
C ILE A 149 1.38 -11.00 -5.21
N ASN A 150 2.13 -11.76 -6.01
CA ASN A 150 2.70 -11.30 -7.27
C ASN A 150 1.72 -11.44 -8.46
N LEU A 151 0.58 -12.11 -8.27
CA LEU A 151 -0.43 -12.23 -9.31
C LEU A 151 -1.14 -10.89 -9.51
N LYS A 152 -1.68 -10.67 -10.72
CA LYS A 152 -2.40 -9.43 -11.02
C LYS A 152 -3.63 -9.30 -10.14
N ASN A 153 -3.79 -8.14 -9.52
CA ASN A 153 -4.99 -7.84 -8.74
C ASN A 153 -6.20 -7.75 -9.69
N VAL A 154 -7.20 -8.58 -9.43
CA VAL A 154 -8.43 -8.70 -10.23
C VAL A 154 -9.49 -7.65 -9.90
N VAL A 155 -9.32 -6.91 -8.81
CA VAL A 155 -10.18 -5.78 -8.45
C VAL A 155 -9.47 -4.50 -8.85
N ARG A 156 -9.99 -3.87 -9.92
CA ARG A 156 -9.46 -2.65 -10.52
C ARG A 156 -10.49 -1.53 -10.41
N VAL A 157 -10.01 -0.29 -10.37
CA VAL A 157 -10.84 0.92 -10.33
C VAL A 157 -10.45 1.86 -11.46
N SER A 158 -11.42 2.60 -12.01
CA SER A 158 -11.19 3.67 -12.97
C SER A 158 -10.63 4.92 -12.28
N LEU A 159 -10.18 5.89 -13.07
CA LEU A 159 -9.79 7.21 -12.53
C LEU A 159 -10.99 7.89 -11.87
N GLU A 160 -12.15 7.88 -12.51
CA GLU A 160 -13.39 8.46 -11.98
C GLU A 160 -13.76 7.87 -10.61
N GLN A 161 -13.74 6.55 -10.47
CA GLN A 161 -14.00 5.88 -9.19
C GLN A 161 -12.94 6.24 -8.14
N SER A 162 -11.69 6.41 -8.55
CA SER A 162 -10.61 6.81 -7.65
C SER A 162 -10.79 8.24 -7.16
N LEU A 163 -11.22 9.17 -8.02
CA LEU A 163 -11.49 10.56 -7.67
C LEU A 163 -12.73 10.70 -6.78
N GLU A 164 -13.78 9.91 -7.03
CA GLU A 164 -14.94 9.84 -6.14
C GLU A 164 -14.51 9.41 -4.74
N LEU A 165 -13.75 8.31 -4.60
CA LEU A 165 -13.22 7.87 -3.30
C LEU A 165 -12.30 8.92 -2.68
N GLN A 166 -11.38 9.49 -3.46
CA GLN A 166 -10.48 10.54 -3.00
C GLN A 166 -11.26 11.73 -2.42
N SER A 167 -12.38 12.13 -3.02
CA SER A 167 -13.23 13.23 -2.53
C SER A 167 -13.88 12.98 -1.16
N ARG A 168 -13.91 11.72 -0.71
CA ARG A 168 -14.48 11.34 0.60
C ARG A 168 -13.47 11.43 1.74
N ILE A 169 -12.18 11.61 1.45
CA ILE A 169 -11.15 11.71 2.48
C ILE A 169 -11.34 13.02 3.26
N GLN A 170 -11.59 12.90 4.57
CA GLN A 170 -11.68 14.04 5.50
C GLN A 170 -10.41 14.25 6.31
N ALA A 171 -9.53 13.24 6.32
CA ALA A 171 -8.25 13.29 7.01
C ALA A 171 -7.34 14.36 6.42
N ARG A 172 -6.41 14.89 7.22
CA ARG A 172 -5.31 15.68 6.69
C ARG A 172 -4.43 14.78 5.81
N VAL A 173 -4.09 15.24 4.61
CA VAL A 173 -3.29 14.45 3.67
C VAL A 173 -1.89 15.04 3.51
N LEU A 174 -0.87 14.19 3.64
CA LEU A 174 0.48 14.45 3.17
C LEU A 174 0.87 13.41 2.12
N VAL A 175 1.19 13.87 0.91
CA VAL A 175 1.78 13.07 -0.16
C VAL A 175 3.25 13.43 -0.26
N VAL A 176 4.13 12.46 -0.05
CA VAL A 176 5.57 12.60 -0.23
C VAL A 176 5.98 11.79 -1.45
N LEU A 177 6.56 12.43 -2.46
CA LEU A 177 7.01 11.78 -3.70
C LEU A 177 8.53 11.85 -3.78
N ALA A 178 9.18 10.73 -4.07
CA ALA A 178 10.61 10.69 -4.30
C ALA A 178 10.93 11.09 -5.75
N GLU A 179 11.97 11.90 -5.96
CA GLU A 179 12.40 12.36 -7.30
C GLU A 179 12.74 11.20 -8.24
N GLU A 180 13.37 10.15 -7.71
CA GLU A 180 13.68 8.89 -8.41
C GLU A 180 12.69 7.76 -8.02
N GLY A 181 11.45 8.15 -7.69
CA GLY A 181 10.43 7.30 -7.10
C GLY A 181 9.50 6.57 -8.09
N PHE A 182 8.33 6.21 -7.57
CA PHE A 182 7.31 5.38 -8.19
C PHE A 182 6.81 5.95 -9.52
N GLU A 183 6.80 7.28 -9.66
CA GLU A 183 6.41 7.94 -10.90
C GLU A 183 7.24 7.47 -12.10
N LYS A 184 8.52 7.14 -11.90
CA LYS A 184 9.40 6.65 -12.97
C LYS A 184 9.00 5.28 -13.52
N MET A 185 8.14 4.54 -12.82
CA MET A 185 7.55 3.30 -13.33
C MET A 185 6.45 3.55 -14.36
N PHE A 186 5.99 4.80 -14.51
CA PHE A 186 4.93 5.16 -15.46
C PHE A 186 5.51 5.68 -16.78
N SER A 187 5.54 4.80 -17.78
CA SER A 187 5.97 5.15 -19.15
C SER A 187 4.82 5.69 -20.00
N GLU A 188 3.58 5.27 -19.72
CA GLU A 188 2.44 5.57 -20.58
C GLU A 188 1.85 6.96 -20.29
N PRO A 189 1.49 7.75 -21.33
CA PRO A 189 0.89 9.07 -21.15
C PRO A 189 -0.33 9.07 -20.23
N GLN A 190 -1.16 8.03 -20.31
CA GLN A 190 -2.38 7.93 -19.52
C GLN A 190 -2.10 7.70 -18.03
N GLN A 191 -1.01 7.01 -17.68
CA GLN A 191 -0.59 6.86 -16.29
C GLN A 191 -0.15 8.21 -15.70
N LYS A 192 0.54 9.05 -16.50
CA LYS A 192 0.89 10.43 -16.10
C LYS A 192 -0.35 11.30 -15.91
N THR A 193 -1.37 11.12 -16.74
CA THR A 193 -2.67 11.77 -16.53
C THR A 193 -3.30 11.34 -15.21
N PHE A 194 -3.25 10.05 -14.86
CA PHE A 194 -3.78 9.58 -13.58
C PHE A 194 -3.05 10.19 -12.38
N THR A 195 -1.72 10.17 -12.38
CA THR A 195 -0.93 10.70 -11.25
C THR A 195 -1.14 12.20 -11.10
N SER A 196 -1.05 12.98 -12.19
CA SER A 196 -1.27 14.43 -12.13
C SER A 196 -2.68 14.81 -11.67
N THR A 197 -3.71 14.08 -12.13
CA THR A 197 -5.10 14.33 -11.72
C THR A 197 -5.31 14.00 -10.24
N LEU A 198 -4.77 12.87 -9.74
CA LEU A 198 -4.85 12.52 -8.31
C LEU A 198 -4.11 13.54 -7.44
N LEU A 199 -2.92 13.99 -7.85
CA LEU A 199 -2.19 15.03 -7.11
C LEU A 199 -2.95 16.35 -7.06
N GLN A 200 -3.60 16.73 -8.16
CA GLN A 200 -4.44 17.92 -8.19
C GLN A 200 -5.62 17.77 -7.22
N GLY A 201 -6.29 16.61 -7.21
CA GLY A 201 -7.38 16.34 -6.27
C GLY A 201 -6.99 16.47 -4.80
N TYR A 202 -5.77 16.08 -4.42
CA TYR A 202 -5.28 16.33 -3.07
C TYR A 202 -5.04 17.82 -2.80
N LYS A 203 -4.44 18.56 -3.73
CA LYS A 203 -4.20 20.00 -3.57
C LYS A 203 -5.52 20.78 -3.45
N ASP A 204 -6.52 20.42 -4.23
CA ASP A 204 -7.86 21.05 -4.20
C ASP A 204 -8.54 20.83 -2.84
N GLN A 205 -8.22 19.74 -2.15
CA GLN A 205 -8.69 19.41 -0.79
C GLN A 205 -7.72 19.88 0.31
N SER A 206 -6.85 20.84 0.02
CA SER A 206 -5.85 21.37 0.97
C SER A 206 -4.83 20.33 1.48
N GLY A 207 -4.64 19.24 0.74
CA GLY A 207 -3.60 18.26 0.97
C GLY A 207 -2.21 18.80 0.64
N MET A 208 -1.21 18.39 1.40
CA MET A 208 0.18 18.80 1.21
C MET A 208 0.89 17.80 0.31
N VAL A 209 1.42 18.25 -0.83
CA VAL A 209 2.20 17.43 -1.77
C VAL A 209 3.63 17.94 -1.78
N VAL A 210 4.60 17.08 -1.47
CA VAL A 210 6.01 17.42 -1.35
C VAL A 210 6.85 16.44 -2.15
N ASN A 211 7.81 16.96 -2.91
CA ASN A 211 8.85 16.17 -3.54
C ASN A 211 10.10 16.16 -2.67
N VAL A 212 10.76 15.01 -2.57
CA VAL A 212 11.99 14.83 -1.79
C VAL A 212 13.06 14.11 -2.62
N PRO A 213 14.36 14.39 -2.39
CA PRO A 213 15.43 13.63 -3.02
C PRO A 213 15.40 12.17 -2.56
N GLY A 214 15.77 11.25 -3.45
CA GLY A 214 15.85 9.82 -3.16
C GLY A 214 14.98 8.97 -4.09
N ASP A 215 14.84 7.70 -3.74
CA ASP A 215 14.19 6.67 -4.56
C ASP A 215 12.88 6.16 -3.96
N HIS A 216 12.26 5.16 -4.60
CA HIS A 216 11.00 4.56 -4.15
C HIS A 216 11.00 4.11 -2.68
N HIS A 217 12.15 3.68 -2.16
CA HIS A 217 12.35 3.23 -0.79
C HIS A 217 13.03 4.30 0.08
N VAL A 218 12.89 5.60 -0.24
CA VAL A 218 13.48 6.73 0.51
C VAL A 218 13.27 6.63 2.03
N HIS A 219 12.07 6.23 2.46
CA HIS A 219 11.74 6.04 3.87
C HIS A 219 12.54 4.94 4.60
N LEU A 220 13.23 4.07 3.85
CA LEU A 220 14.06 2.97 4.37
C LEU A 220 15.54 3.20 4.05
N ASN A 221 15.87 3.68 2.85
CA ASN A 221 17.24 3.95 2.42
C ASN A 221 17.83 5.21 3.06
N THR A 222 17.04 6.28 3.16
CA THR A 222 17.44 7.59 3.72
C THR A 222 16.29 8.15 4.55
N PRO A 223 15.91 7.47 5.66
CA PRO A 223 14.73 7.81 6.45
C PRO A 223 14.73 9.27 6.95
N GLU A 224 15.90 9.84 7.23
CA GLU A 224 16.08 11.23 7.64
C GLU A 224 15.49 12.25 6.65
N THR A 225 15.43 11.93 5.36
CA THR A 225 14.85 12.78 4.32
C THR A 225 13.35 13.01 4.53
N VAL A 226 12.65 12.03 5.10
CA VAL A 226 11.19 12.09 5.27
C VAL A 226 10.76 12.17 6.74
N ALA A 227 11.60 11.71 7.68
CA ALA A 227 11.22 11.57 9.09
C ALA A 227 10.78 12.90 9.73
N GLN A 228 11.55 13.97 9.54
CA GLN A 228 11.22 15.27 10.13
C GLN A 228 9.94 15.84 9.50
N LEU A 229 9.82 15.78 8.16
CA LEU A 229 8.64 16.24 7.43
C LEU A 229 7.35 15.54 7.92
N ILE A 230 7.41 14.21 8.07
CA ILE A 230 6.28 13.42 8.57
C ILE A 230 5.97 13.79 10.01
N THR A 231 6.99 13.94 10.86
CA THR A 231 6.83 14.29 12.27
C THR A 231 6.15 15.64 12.43
N ASP A 232 6.65 16.67 11.73
CA ASP A 232 6.08 18.02 11.74
C ASP A 232 4.64 18.03 11.24
N PHE A 233 4.34 17.23 10.21
CA PHE A 233 2.98 17.10 9.71
C PHE A 233 2.06 16.47 10.76
N LEU A 234 2.44 15.35 11.37
CA LEU A 234 1.60 14.64 12.34
C LEU A 234 1.45 15.38 13.67
N GLN A 235 2.43 16.21 14.06
CA GLN A 235 2.41 16.97 15.31
C GLN A 235 1.66 18.30 15.24
N LYS A 236 1.51 18.90 14.05
CA LYS A 236 0.58 20.02 13.88
C LYS A 236 -0.81 19.55 14.30
N GLU A 237 -1.49 20.28 15.16
CA GLU A 237 -2.82 19.86 15.62
C GLU A 237 -3.78 19.69 14.43
N ALA A 238 -4.58 18.62 14.44
CA ALA A 238 -5.71 18.51 13.53
C ALA A 238 -6.73 19.59 13.92
N PRO A 239 -7.39 20.27 12.95
CA PRO A 239 -8.48 21.18 13.28
C PRO A 239 -9.51 20.40 14.12
N SER A 240 -9.84 20.93 15.29
CA SER A 240 -10.81 20.34 16.20
C SER A 240 -12.13 20.10 15.46
N HIS A 241 -12.48 18.83 15.23
CA HIS A 241 -13.84 18.52 14.81
C HIS A 241 -14.72 18.77 16.02
N SER A 242 -15.53 19.83 15.94
CA SER A 242 -16.63 20.08 16.87
C SER A 242 -17.40 18.79 17.07
N THR A 243 -17.34 18.24 18.28
CA THR A 243 -18.22 17.17 18.71
C THR A 243 -19.57 17.82 18.95
N ALA A 244 -20.38 17.90 17.88
CA ALA A 244 -21.80 18.16 18.05
C ALA A 244 -22.35 17.05 18.95
N GLU A 245 -22.87 17.50 20.09
CA GLU A 245 -23.37 16.71 21.20
C GLU A 245 -24.39 15.66 20.72
N ASP A 246 -24.08 14.39 20.92
CA ASP A 246 -25.07 13.30 20.90
C ASP A 246 -25.84 13.34 22.24
N THR A 247 -26.66 14.38 22.41
CA THR A 247 -27.70 14.44 23.44
C THR A 247 -29.06 14.63 22.79
N GLN A 248 -29.70 13.52 22.45
CA GLN A 248 -31.13 13.19 22.64
C GLN A 248 -31.44 11.89 21.87
N ALA A 249 -31.75 10.79 22.56
CA ALA A 249 -33.12 10.32 22.83
C ALA A 249 -33.82 9.83 21.54
N ALA A 250 -34.51 8.70 21.44
CA ALA A 250 -35.02 7.69 22.35
C ALA A 250 -35.65 6.59 21.48
N LYS A 251 -35.90 5.40 22.07
CA LYS A 251 -37.02 4.49 21.75
C LYS A 251 -37.28 4.14 20.26
N LEU A 252 -36.92 2.92 19.89
CA LEU A 252 -37.85 1.80 19.60
C LEU A 252 -37.06 0.51 19.45
#